data_AF-A0A6M0AIG6-F1
#
_entry.id   AF-A0A6M0AIG6-F1
#
_cell.length_a   1.000
_cell.length_b   1.000
_cell.length_c   1.000
_cell.angle_alpha   90.00
_cell.angle_beta   90.00
_cell.angle_gamma   90.00
#
_symmetry.space_group_name_H-M   'P 1'
#
loop_
_entity.id
_entity.type
_entity.pdbx_description
1 polymer ?
#
loop_
_entity_poly.entity_id
_entity_poly.type
_entity_poly.pdbx_seq_one_letter_code
_entity_poly.pdbx_strand_id
1 'polypeptide(L)'
;MSHLEVQDIQSIIASGCGNLKAAAYVLLHIQDAPLARQWLSNLLDRVQTSQDPPSDLCLNIAFTYEGLTTLGLHQSTLSTFPTEFKEGMTEANRSRILGDHEDSENDPKLWVWGGTNPQQTRVHILLLLYATDDEQLDEFCTTLVEQLPKGGVEFILKLDTLTLKE
;
A
#
# COMPACT_ATOMS: atom_id res chain seq x y z
N MET A 1 -9.39 -3.08 31.16
CA MET A 1 -8.46 -2.93 30.02
C MET A 1 -9.26 -3.23 28.77
N SER A 2 -9.19 -2.41 27.74
CA SER A 2 -9.83 -2.75 26.46
C SER A 2 -9.06 -3.91 25.83
N HIS A 3 -9.75 -4.98 25.47
CA HIS A 3 -9.17 -6.04 24.66
C HIS A 3 -8.96 -5.51 23.24
N LEU A 4 -7.86 -5.90 22.60
CA LEU A 4 -7.62 -5.60 21.20
C LEU A 4 -8.43 -6.58 20.34
N GLU A 5 -9.14 -6.05 19.35
CA GLU A 5 -9.88 -6.82 18.36
C GLU A 5 -8.91 -7.32 17.27
N VAL A 6 -8.08 -8.30 17.60
CA VAL A 6 -6.99 -8.80 16.74
C VAL A 6 -7.46 -9.37 15.39
N GLN A 7 -8.72 -9.77 15.29
CA GLN A 7 -9.39 -10.15 14.05
C GLN A 7 -9.62 -9.00 13.08
N ASP A 8 -9.56 -7.76 13.56
CA ASP A 8 -9.77 -6.54 12.76
C ASP A 8 -8.48 -5.70 12.68
N ILE A 9 -7.33 -6.31 13.01
CA ILE A 9 -6.01 -5.70 12.93
C ILE A 9 -5.18 -6.49 11.93
N GLN A 10 -4.75 -5.85 10.85
CA GLN A 10 -3.84 -6.44 9.87
C GLN A 10 -2.54 -6.93 10.52
N SER A 11 -2.08 -8.11 10.10
CA SER A 11 -0.97 -8.85 10.74
C SER A 11 0.34 -8.08 10.83
N ILE A 12 0.62 -7.19 9.86
CA ILE A 12 1.84 -6.36 9.84
C ILE A 12 1.98 -5.47 11.10
N ILE A 13 0.86 -5.10 11.74
CA ILE A 13 0.86 -4.24 12.92
C ILE A 13 1.27 -5.00 14.19
N ALA A 14 0.91 -6.29 14.31
CA ALA A 14 1.16 -7.07 15.52
C ALA A 14 2.34 -8.04 15.39
N SER A 15 2.40 -8.83 14.31
CA SER A 15 3.39 -9.90 14.12
C SER A 15 4.49 -9.54 13.11
N GLY A 16 4.23 -8.55 12.25
CA GLY A 16 5.20 -8.07 11.26
C GLY A 16 5.50 -9.05 10.12
N CYS A 17 4.78 -10.18 10.02
CA CYS A 17 5.04 -11.27 9.07
C CYS A 17 6.51 -11.78 9.07
N GLY A 18 7.18 -11.75 10.24
CA GLY A 18 8.64 -11.98 10.37
C GLY A 18 9.15 -13.40 10.07
N ASN A 19 8.28 -14.38 9.87
CA ASN A 19 8.66 -15.72 9.41
C ASN A 19 8.79 -15.82 7.87
N LEU A 20 8.37 -14.79 7.14
CA LEU A 20 8.37 -14.73 5.69
C LEU A 20 9.58 -13.94 5.20
N LYS A 21 10.36 -14.55 4.30
CA LYS A 21 11.68 -14.05 3.91
C LYS A 21 11.67 -13.26 2.61
N ALA A 22 10.64 -13.43 1.81
CA ALA A 22 10.44 -12.72 0.56
C ALA A 22 9.31 -11.70 0.73
N ALA A 23 9.49 -10.50 0.18
CA ALA A 23 8.46 -9.48 0.17
C ALA A 23 8.49 -8.61 -1.10
N ALA A 24 7.32 -8.13 -1.50
CA ALA A 24 7.17 -7.14 -2.55
C ALA A 24 6.04 -6.16 -2.22
N TYR A 25 6.17 -4.94 -2.70
CA TYR A 25 5.20 -3.87 -2.52
C TYR A 25 4.60 -3.47 -3.86
N VAL A 26 3.30 -3.62 -4.02
CA VAL A 26 2.61 -3.33 -5.28
C VAL A 26 1.85 -2.02 -5.14
N LEU A 27 2.29 -1.01 -5.90
CA LEU A 27 1.67 0.32 -5.96
C LEU A 27 0.56 0.31 -7.01
N LEU A 28 -0.60 0.81 -6.64
CA LEU A 28 -1.81 0.72 -7.44
C LEU A 28 -2.51 2.09 -7.56
N HIS A 29 -3.14 2.30 -8.71
CA HIS A 29 -4.02 3.44 -9.00
C HIS A 29 -5.47 2.96 -9.16
N ILE A 30 -6.42 3.74 -8.68
CA ILE A 30 -7.85 3.42 -8.86
C ILE A 30 -8.36 4.16 -10.09
N GLN A 31 -8.83 3.42 -11.09
CA GLN A 31 -9.42 3.95 -12.33
C GLN A 31 -10.95 4.04 -12.25
N ASP A 32 -11.60 3.08 -11.59
CA ASP A 32 -13.06 3.02 -11.41
C ASP A 32 -13.39 2.67 -9.95
N ALA A 33 -13.96 3.63 -9.23
CA ALA A 33 -14.22 3.47 -7.80
C ALA A 33 -15.29 2.39 -7.47
N PRO A 34 -16.44 2.30 -8.17
CA PRO A 34 -17.36 1.17 -8.01
C PRO A 34 -16.71 -0.21 -8.19
N LEU A 35 -15.97 -0.43 -9.27
CA LEU A 35 -15.28 -1.70 -9.51
C LEU A 35 -14.20 -1.96 -8.47
N ALA A 36 -13.45 -0.93 -8.07
CA ALA A 36 -12.41 -1.05 -7.05
C ALA A 36 -12.99 -1.46 -5.69
N ARG A 37 -14.16 -0.92 -5.30
CA ARG A 37 -14.85 -1.36 -4.08
C ARG A 37 -15.30 -2.82 -4.16
N GLN A 38 -15.78 -3.27 -5.31
CA GLN A 38 -16.13 -4.67 -5.52
C GLN A 38 -14.90 -5.59 -5.43
N TRP A 39 -13.80 -5.18 -6.07
CA TRP A 39 -12.53 -5.90 -6.01
C TRP A 39 -11.99 -5.97 -4.57
N LEU A 40 -12.01 -4.86 -3.83
CA LEU A 40 -11.63 -4.82 -2.42
C LEU A 40 -12.48 -5.77 -1.58
N SER A 41 -13.80 -5.82 -1.81
CA SER A 41 -14.68 -6.77 -1.10
C SER A 41 -14.29 -8.23 -1.33
N ASN A 42 -13.79 -8.56 -2.53
CA ASN A 42 -13.31 -9.91 -2.84
C ASN A 42 -11.90 -10.18 -2.27
N LEU A 43 -11.14 -9.13 -1.99
CA LEU A 43 -9.79 -9.21 -1.43
C LEU A 43 -9.79 -9.41 0.09
N LEU A 44 -10.88 -9.01 0.79
CA LEU A 44 -10.97 -9.03 2.26
C LEU A 44 -10.60 -10.39 2.87
N ASP A 45 -11.10 -11.49 2.31
CA ASP A 45 -10.84 -12.84 2.80
C ASP A 45 -9.36 -13.27 2.65
N ARG A 46 -8.57 -12.52 1.89
CA ARG A 46 -7.13 -12.77 1.66
C ARG A 46 -6.23 -11.87 2.51
N VAL A 47 -6.76 -10.82 3.12
CA VAL A 47 -5.97 -9.92 3.98
C VAL A 47 -5.73 -10.60 5.32
N GLN A 48 -4.46 -10.78 5.67
CA GLN A 48 -4.07 -11.51 6.88
C GLN A 48 -4.25 -10.63 8.12
N THR A 49 -5.02 -11.10 9.09
CA THR A 49 -5.27 -10.44 10.38
C THR A 49 -4.28 -10.93 11.45
N SER A 50 -4.26 -10.26 12.59
CA SER A 50 -3.39 -10.61 13.73
C SER A 50 -3.89 -11.82 14.52
N GLN A 51 -5.12 -12.28 14.25
CA GLN A 51 -5.66 -13.52 14.81
C GLN A 51 -5.25 -14.74 13.97
N ASP A 52 -5.00 -14.56 12.68
CA ASP A 52 -4.77 -15.67 11.78
C ASP A 52 -3.48 -16.43 12.12
N PRO A 53 -3.48 -17.76 11.98
CA PRO A 53 -2.29 -18.56 12.21
C PRO A 53 -1.19 -18.22 11.19
N PRO A 54 0.09 -18.55 11.48
CA PRO A 54 1.15 -18.46 10.50
C PRO A 54 0.79 -19.17 9.19
N SER A 55 1.08 -18.51 8.07
CA SER A 55 0.80 -18.93 6.71
C SER A 55 2.07 -18.78 5.87
N ASP A 56 2.14 -19.47 4.75
CA ASP A 56 3.25 -19.33 3.79
C ASP A 56 3.15 -18.03 2.98
N LEU A 57 1.97 -17.42 2.95
CA LEU A 57 1.67 -16.13 2.31
C LEU A 57 1.01 -15.19 3.31
N CYS A 58 1.33 -13.90 3.21
CA CYS A 58 0.70 -12.83 3.98
C CYS A 58 0.45 -11.62 3.06
N LEU A 59 -0.80 -11.15 3.03
CA LEU A 59 -1.19 -9.93 2.33
C LEU A 59 -1.68 -8.90 3.32
N ASN A 60 -1.10 -7.70 3.25
CA ASN A 60 -1.63 -6.51 3.89
C ASN A 60 -1.92 -5.44 2.81
N ILE A 61 -2.78 -4.50 3.16
CA ILE A 61 -3.22 -3.41 2.28
C ILE A 61 -3.20 -2.08 3.03
N ALA A 62 -2.72 -1.04 2.35
CA ALA A 62 -2.73 0.33 2.83
C ALA A 62 -3.30 1.28 1.75
N PHE A 63 -3.81 2.43 2.19
CA PHE A 63 -4.42 3.43 1.32
C PHE A 63 -3.78 4.79 1.56
N THR A 64 -3.64 5.57 0.50
CA THR A 64 -3.37 7.01 0.62
C THR A 64 -4.66 7.77 0.93
N TYR A 65 -4.54 9.01 1.41
CA TYR A 65 -5.71 9.88 1.63
C TYR A 65 -6.50 10.07 0.34
N GLU A 66 -5.83 10.24 -0.79
CA GLU A 66 -6.49 10.38 -2.09
C GLU A 66 -7.05 9.07 -2.62
N GLY A 67 -6.46 7.93 -2.26
CA GLY A 67 -7.08 6.62 -2.51
C GLY A 67 -8.41 6.47 -1.79
N LEU A 68 -8.47 6.80 -0.50
CA LEU A 68 -9.72 6.81 0.28
C LEU A 68 -10.74 7.81 -0.28
N THR A 69 -10.29 8.99 -0.68
CA THR A 69 -11.13 10.00 -1.33
C THR A 69 -11.71 9.48 -2.65
N THR A 70 -10.87 8.86 -3.48
CA THR A 70 -11.27 8.28 -4.78
C THR A 70 -12.25 7.13 -4.61
N LEU A 71 -12.10 6.31 -3.56
CA LEU A 71 -13.06 5.26 -3.22
C LEU A 71 -14.43 5.81 -2.75
N GLY A 72 -14.52 7.10 -2.44
CA GLY A 72 -15.76 7.78 -2.07
C GLY A 72 -16.04 7.77 -0.58
N LEU A 73 -15.01 7.70 0.28
CA LEU A 73 -15.23 7.91 1.72
C LEU A 73 -15.84 9.29 1.99
N HIS A 74 -16.76 9.35 2.95
CA HIS A 74 -17.40 10.61 3.32
C HIS A 74 -16.39 11.62 3.87
N GLN A 75 -16.60 12.91 3.55
CA GLN A 75 -15.73 13.99 4.00
C GLN A 75 -15.63 14.09 5.53
N SER A 76 -16.69 13.72 6.26
CA SER A 76 -16.66 13.66 7.72
C SER A 76 -15.60 12.67 8.22
N THR A 77 -15.50 11.49 7.61
CA THR A 77 -14.49 10.47 7.92
C THR A 77 -13.11 10.91 7.45
N LEU A 78 -12.99 11.42 6.22
CA LEU A 78 -11.72 11.92 5.70
C LEU A 78 -11.12 13.03 6.60
N SER A 79 -11.97 13.87 7.19
CA SER A 79 -11.52 14.97 8.06
C SER A 79 -10.88 14.51 9.38
N THR A 80 -11.14 13.28 9.84
CA THR A 80 -10.62 12.77 11.10
C THR A 80 -9.16 12.30 11.02
N PHE A 81 -8.63 12.12 9.81
CA PHE A 81 -7.23 11.69 9.65
C PHE A 81 -6.25 12.81 10.04
N PRO A 82 -5.04 12.43 10.53
CA PRO A 82 -3.96 13.37 10.82
C PRO A 82 -3.61 14.25 9.61
N THR A 83 -3.17 15.48 9.88
CA THR A 83 -2.81 16.45 8.83
C THR A 83 -1.74 15.90 7.89
N GLU A 84 -0.76 15.19 8.44
CA GLU A 84 0.35 14.60 7.70
C GLU A 84 -0.10 13.57 6.66
N PHE A 85 -1.12 12.78 7.01
CA PHE A 85 -1.71 11.82 6.09
C PHE A 85 -2.53 12.50 4.99
N LYS A 86 -3.26 13.58 5.34
CA LYS A 86 -4.07 14.35 4.40
C LYS A 86 -3.23 15.14 3.39
N GLU A 87 -2.14 15.72 3.84
CA GLU A 87 -1.20 16.50 3.02
C GLU A 87 -0.29 15.63 2.16
N GLY A 88 0.02 14.42 2.63
CA GLY A 88 0.95 13.51 1.95
C GLY A 88 2.42 13.86 2.19
N MET A 89 3.30 13.05 1.59
CA MET A 89 4.75 13.13 1.82
C MET A 89 5.42 14.32 1.11
N THR A 90 4.80 14.82 0.04
CA THR A 90 5.38 15.82 -0.87
C THR A 90 4.93 17.26 -0.58
N GLU A 91 4.26 17.50 0.56
CA GLU A 91 3.94 18.85 1.00
C GLU A 91 5.23 19.63 1.28
N ALA A 92 5.29 20.88 0.82
CA ALA A 92 6.52 21.66 0.75
C ALA A 92 7.25 21.82 2.10
N ASN A 93 6.54 22.03 3.21
CA ASN A 93 7.17 22.12 4.53
C ASN A 93 7.71 20.77 4.98
N ARG A 94 6.96 19.69 4.73
CA ARG A 94 7.37 18.32 5.06
C ARG A 94 8.61 17.91 4.27
N SER A 95 8.59 18.07 2.95
CA SER A 95 9.75 17.78 2.08
C SER A 95 11.00 18.53 2.54
N ARG A 96 10.86 19.82 2.90
CA ARG A 96 11.98 20.60 3.45
C ARG A 96 12.49 20.06 4.79
N ILE A 97 11.63 19.58 5.68
CA ILE A 97 12.02 18.99 6.98
C ILE A 97 12.71 17.64 6.78
N LEU A 98 12.28 16.86 5.78
CA LEU A 98 12.83 15.54 5.47
C LEU A 98 14.13 15.58 4.63
N GLY A 99 14.47 16.75 4.07
CA GLY A 99 15.67 16.93 3.25
C GLY A 99 15.45 16.74 1.74
N ASP A 100 14.19 16.65 1.32
CA ASP A 100 13.77 16.52 -0.08
C ASP A 100 13.67 17.91 -0.73
N HIS A 101 14.84 18.56 -0.85
CA HIS A 101 14.93 19.95 -1.31
C HIS A 101 14.70 20.08 -2.81
N GLU A 102 14.06 21.17 -3.21
CA GLU A 102 13.94 21.57 -4.62
C GLU A 102 15.33 21.72 -5.26
N ASP A 103 15.45 21.29 -6.51
CA ASP A 103 16.69 21.29 -7.31
C ASP A 103 17.84 20.43 -6.73
N SER A 104 17.53 19.50 -5.82
CA SER A 104 18.47 18.48 -5.32
C SER A 104 18.22 17.10 -5.95
N GLU A 105 19.14 16.16 -5.75
CA GLU A 105 18.95 14.76 -6.17
C GLU A 105 17.75 14.08 -5.47
N ASN A 106 17.32 14.61 -4.32
CA ASN A 106 16.17 14.12 -3.55
C ASN A 106 14.87 14.89 -3.84
N ASP A 107 14.87 15.82 -4.80
CA ASP A 107 13.67 16.60 -5.16
C ASP A 107 12.50 15.65 -5.50
N PRO A 108 11.32 15.79 -4.87
CA PRO A 108 10.14 14.99 -5.17
C PRO A 108 9.72 14.95 -6.65
N LYS A 109 10.14 15.90 -7.48
CA LYS A 109 9.94 15.87 -8.95
C LYS A 109 10.74 14.75 -9.64
N LEU A 110 11.81 14.27 -9.00
CA LEU A 110 12.72 13.25 -9.52
C LEU A 110 12.45 11.85 -8.94
N TRP A 111 11.58 11.73 -7.94
CA TRP A 111 11.23 10.43 -7.36
C TRP A 111 10.66 9.49 -8.43
N VAL A 112 10.93 8.19 -8.29
CA VAL A 112 10.47 7.17 -9.25
C VAL A 112 8.96 6.94 -9.15
N TRP A 113 8.37 7.15 -7.97
CA TRP A 113 6.94 7.03 -7.70
C TRP A 113 6.55 7.95 -6.54
N GLY A 114 5.25 8.28 -6.43
CA GLY A 114 4.72 9.08 -5.31
C GLY A 114 5.22 10.53 -5.24
N GLY A 115 5.98 10.98 -6.25
CA GLY A 115 6.55 12.31 -6.34
C GLY A 115 5.55 13.36 -6.83
N THR A 116 6.06 14.56 -7.11
CA THR A 116 5.27 15.70 -7.61
C THR A 116 5.31 15.85 -9.13
N ASN A 117 5.93 14.92 -9.83
CA ASN A 117 5.99 14.94 -11.28
C ASN A 117 4.59 14.70 -11.87
N PRO A 118 4.03 15.65 -12.66
CA PRO A 118 2.66 15.54 -13.17
C PRO A 118 2.47 14.44 -14.22
N GLN A 119 3.55 13.87 -14.77
CA GLN A 119 3.48 12.72 -15.66
C GLN A 119 3.35 11.39 -14.90
N GLN A 120 3.51 11.38 -13.57
CA GLN A 120 3.39 10.16 -12.77
C GLN A 120 1.93 9.83 -12.43
N THR A 121 1.61 8.55 -12.51
CA THR A 121 0.35 8.02 -12.00
C THR A 121 0.34 8.11 -10.47
N ARG A 122 -0.74 8.68 -9.92
CA ARG A 122 -0.91 8.84 -8.48
C ARG A 122 -1.13 7.49 -7.80
N VAL A 123 -0.39 7.23 -6.72
CA VAL A 123 -0.57 6.04 -5.89
C VAL A 123 -1.79 6.20 -4.99
N HIS A 124 -2.71 5.25 -5.05
CA HIS A 124 -3.93 5.21 -4.23
C HIS A 124 -3.92 4.07 -3.21
N ILE A 125 -3.37 2.92 -3.59
CA ILE A 125 -3.35 1.70 -2.78
C ILE A 125 -1.94 1.12 -2.82
N LEU A 126 -1.51 0.56 -1.69
CA LEU A 126 -0.31 -0.25 -1.56
C LEU A 126 -0.72 -1.65 -1.09
N LEU A 127 -0.36 -2.69 -1.85
CA LEU A 127 -0.38 -4.06 -1.35
C LEU A 127 1.01 -4.42 -0.82
N LEU A 128 1.07 -5.01 0.36
CA LEU A 128 2.29 -5.54 0.96
C LEU A 128 2.18 -7.07 0.93
N LEU A 129 2.97 -7.69 0.07
CA LEU A 129 2.98 -9.13 -0.16
C LEU A 129 4.20 -9.72 0.53
N TYR A 130 3.99 -10.78 1.28
CA TYR A 130 5.03 -11.55 1.94
C TYR A 130 4.86 -13.03 1.60
N ALA A 131 5.97 -13.73 1.40
CA ALA A 131 6.01 -15.16 1.17
C ALA A 131 7.25 -15.82 1.81
N THR A 132 7.24 -17.15 1.92
CA THR A 132 8.39 -17.89 2.47
C THR A 132 9.62 -17.81 1.59
N ASP A 133 9.42 -17.68 0.27
CA ASP A 133 10.46 -17.60 -0.76
C ASP A 133 9.99 -16.78 -1.98
N ASP A 134 10.94 -16.46 -2.87
CA ASP A 134 10.70 -15.59 -4.03
C ASP A 134 9.79 -16.25 -5.09
N GLU A 135 9.81 -17.57 -5.23
CA GLU A 135 8.97 -18.29 -6.20
C GLU A 135 7.49 -18.15 -5.85
N GLN A 136 7.15 -18.40 -4.58
CA GLN A 136 5.79 -18.21 -4.07
C GLN A 136 5.36 -16.74 -4.10
N LEU A 137 6.28 -15.81 -3.82
CA LEU A 137 6.00 -14.38 -3.91
C LEU A 137 5.63 -13.97 -5.34
N ASP A 138 6.38 -14.44 -6.34
CA ASP A 138 6.16 -14.10 -7.74
C ASP A 138 4.85 -14.70 -8.28
N GLU A 139 4.52 -15.94 -7.92
CA GLU A 139 3.22 -16.54 -8.25
C GLU A 139 2.06 -15.76 -7.60
N PHE A 140 2.22 -15.39 -6.32
CA PHE A 140 1.21 -14.65 -5.58
C PHE A 140 0.99 -13.25 -6.17
N CYS A 141 2.07 -12.54 -6.50
CA CYS A 141 2.03 -11.24 -7.15
C CYS A 141 1.38 -11.33 -8.53
N THR A 142 1.76 -12.30 -9.35
CA THR A 142 1.20 -12.50 -10.70
C THR A 142 -0.31 -12.70 -10.63
N THR A 143 -0.75 -13.62 -9.75
CA THR A 143 -2.18 -13.92 -9.55
C THR A 143 -2.98 -12.69 -9.13
N LEU A 144 -2.41 -11.83 -8.27
CA LEU A 144 -3.07 -10.59 -7.85
C LEU A 144 -3.13 -9.56 -8.98
N VAL A 145 -2.02 -9.36 -9.70
CA VAL A 145 -1.90 -8.36 -10.77
C VAL A 145 -2.84 -8.65 -11.93
N GLU A 146 -3.02 -9.92 -12.31
CA GLU A 146 -3.93 -10.35 -13.38
C GLU A 146 -5.41 -9.96 -13.13
N GLN A 147 -5.79 -9.77 -11.86
CA GLN A 147 -7.16 -9.45 -11.48
C GLN A 147 -7.44 -7.93 -11.48
N LEU A 148 -6.40 -7.10 -11.37
CA LEU A 148 -6.54 -5.65 -11.19
C LEU A 148 -7.36 -4.97 -12.30
N PRO A 149 -7.15 -5.25 -13.61
CA PRO A 149 -7.89 -4.55 -14.66
C PRO A 149 -9.41 -4.79 -14.58
N LYS A 150 -9.84 -6.00 -14.21
CA LYS A 150 -11.28 -6.31 -14.00
C LYS A 150 -11.85 -5.63 -12.76
N GLY A 151 -10.98 -5.30 -11.80
CA GLY A 151 -11.32 -4.59 -10.58
C GLY A 151 -11.31 -3.07 -10.71
N GLY A 152 -11.10 -2.49 -11.89
CA GLY A 152 -11.00 -1.03 -12.04
C GLY A 152 -9.77 -0.43 -11.34
N VAL A 153 -8.72 -1.24 -11.16
CA VAL A 153 -7.47 -0.87 -10.53
C VAL A 153 -6.33 -1.09 -11.52
N GLU A 154 -5.40 -0.14 -11.57
CA GLU A 154 -4.24 -0.16 -12.43
C GLU A 154 -2.98 -0.45 -11.61
N PHE A 155 -2.13 -1.32 -12.13
CA PHE A 155 -0.80 -1.56 -11.62
C PHE A 155 0.13 -0.39 -12.00
N ILE A 156 0.80 0.21 -11.02
CA ILE A 156 1.80 1.25 -11.27
C ILE A 156 3.20 0.62 -11.30
N LEU A 157 3.59 -0.02 -10.20
CA LEU A 157 4.96 -0.49 -9.99
C LEU A 157 5.00 -1.57 -8.90
N LYS A 158 5.87 -2.56 -9.06
CA LYS A 158 6.29 -3.51 -8.02
C LYS A 158 7.63 -3.01 -7.46
N LEU A 159 7.72 -2.85 -6.15
CA LEU A 159 8.98 -2.60 -5.45
C LEU A 159 9.43 -3.93 -4.83
N ASP A 160 10.47 -4.51 -5.40
CA ASP A 160 11.09 -5.71 -4.85
C ASP A 160 11.87 -5.38 -3.58
N THR A 161 11.92 -6.34 -2.65
CA THR A 161 12.80 -6.24 -1.49
C THR A 161 14.08 -7.01 -1.73
N LEU A 162 15.16 -6.56 -1.07
CA LEU A 162 16.46 -7.22 -1.13
C LEU A 162 16.95 -7.40 0.29
N THR A 163 17.55 -8.56 0.55
CA THR A 163 18.32 -8.73 1.78
C THR A 163 19.58 -7.87 1.68
N LEU A 164 19.78 -6.98 2.65
CA LEU A 164 21.02 -6.23 2.76
C LEU A 164 22.16 -7.24 2.95
N LYS A 165 23.15 -7.16 2.06
CA LYS A 165 24.38 -7.95 2.21
C LYS A 165 25.12 -7.44 3.44
N GLU A 166 25.51 -8.36 4.32
CA GLU A 166 26.40 -8.08 5.46
C GLU A 166 27.75 -7.53 5.01
#